data_AF-A0A1G9YUK7-F1
#
_entry.id   AF-A0A1G9YUK7-F1
#
_cell.length_a   1.000
_cell.length_b   1.000
_cell.length_c   1.000
_cell.angle_alpha   90.00
_cell.angle_beta   90.00
_cell.angle_gamma   90.00
#
_symmetry.space_group_name_H-M   'P 1'
#
loop_
_entity.id
_entity.type
_entity.pdbx_description
1 polymer ?
#
loop_
_entity_poly.entity_id
_entity_poly.type
_entity_poly.pdbx_seq_one_letter_code
_entity_poly.pdbx_strand_id
1 'polypeptide(L)'
;MNKRLLTRSLITGWMLVSGAAFAVEKKAGHFVSADLPDAPRLMQAADHAPQVFHVFGHGRPGELWLDGQWKQAPAIAEKFRGIRQPLAIWGCEFGKGDKGRQAVSYLSRVLGVPVSASDDITGADGDWELEVGPRLALKHMHYAANLQCPAPSAADPDTDGDGVPNSIDPDDDNDGIPDTAEGLTRSANAIVNGNFGTDGSSGGNLNNWTTNGTGTSNLTNWAASAGGAVSFLDGAEGLNLYQPNVPLKTASTPSTATFSMKVWAINAAGVPTNQGWGNLDIYLQTTTGLVRLFRVNNPVTATLASPTASIQLIDPTLVLNLAIDGNYVTRSFATGGYVTITATINTATLVSTGWVLAQRKNGAASGPNGVIGADDFLVDDFSYTYQSGTDSDGDGIPNHLDLDSDNDGIPDAVEACGNLSLTLTACRLAASTTDTNGDGCPDGQPSSVCATPVDTDADGIPNFLDTDSDNDGCPDYKEAGIATAPAYSGDTNGLTGAGCNTPSNTNWTSAAAHPACDPPAANDDSSTGNTPGSNTTINILANDKLSDGSQATTSNTSVALTTTGL
;
A
#
# COMPACT_ATOMS: atom_id res chain seq x y z
N MET A 1 27.47 -52.80 -48.25
CA MET A 1 27.27 -54.26 -48.14
C MET A 1 26.95 -54.60 -46.70
N ASN A 2 25.77 -55.21 -46.45
CA ASN A 2 25.40 -56.03 -45.28
C ASN A 2 25.53 -55.44 -43.85
N LYS A 3 24.59 -55.58 -42.91
CA LYS A 3 23.23 -56.14 -42.87
C LYS A 3 22.80 -56.04 -41.38
N ARG A 4 21.50 -55.76 -41.17
CA ARG A 4 20.63 -56.22 -40.06
C ARG A 4 20.63 -55.47 -38.72
N LEU A 5 19.51 -55.34 -38.00
CA LEU A 5 18.07 -55.62 -38.23
C LEU A 5 17.33 -55.12 -36.97
N LEU A 6 16.12 -54.57 -37.16
CA LEU A 6 14.92 -54.70 -36.28
C LEU A 6 14.99 -53.97 -34.94
N THR A 7 13.99 -53.22 -34.46
CA THR A 7 12.52 -53.20 -34.64
C THR A 7 12.06 -52.05 -33.72
N ARG A 8 10.98 -51.27 -33.85
CA ARG A 8 9.72 -51.18 -34.63
C ARG A 8 9.23 -49.74 -34.35
N SER A 9 8.85 -48.90 -35.33
CA SER A 9 7.51 -48.84 -35.96
C SER A 9 6.37 -48.47 -34.99
N LEU A 10 5.47 -47.51 -35.21
CA LEU A 10 5.04 -46.71 -36.38
C LEU A 10 4.01 -45.65 -35.89
N ILE A 11 3.94 -44.47 -36.55
CA ILE A 11 2.71 -43.80 -37.08
C ILE A 11 1.70 -43.27 -36.04
N THR A 12 1.02 -42.10 -36.08
CA THR A 12 0.40 -41.17 -37.08
C THR A 12 0.11 -39.87 -36.28
N GLY A 13 -0.02 -38.64 -36.78
CA GLY A 13 -0.80 -38.18 -37.94
C GLY A 13 -2.25 -37.79 -37.58
N TRP A 14 -2.47 -36.50 -37.26
CA TRP A 14 -3.70 -35.68 -37.39
C TRP A 14 -5.01 -36.04 -36.64
N MET A 15 -5.59 -35.08 -35.89
CA MET A 15 -6.96 -34.53 -36.08
C MET A 15 -7.41 -33.64 -34.90
N LEU A 16 -7.91 -32.45 -35.23
CA LEU A 16 -8.75 -31.61 -34.37
C LEU A 16 -10.18 -32.19 -34.42
N VAL A 17 -10.69 -32.72 -33.30
CA VAL A 17 -12.13 -32.90 -33.06
C VAL A 17 -12.41 -32.67 -31.56
N SER A 18 -13.48 -31.93 -31.32
CA SER A 18 -14.09 -31.47 -30.07
C SER A 18 -14.33 -32.52 -28.97
N GLY A 19 -14.19 -32.06 -27.72
CA GLY A 19 -15.09 -32.37 -26.61
C GLY A 19 -14.95 -33.73 -25.92
N ALA A 20 -14.31 -33.75 -24.75
CA ALA A 20 -14.77 -34.41 -23.52
C ALA A 20 -13.68 -34.38 -22.43
N ALA A 21 -14.08 -33.87 -21.25
CA ALA A 21 -13.56 -34.17 -19.92
C ALA A 21 -12.07 -34.52 -19.81
N PHE A 22 -11.25 -33.53 -19.47
CA PHE A 22 -9.97 -33.79 -18.82
C PHE A 22 -10.24 -34.42 -17.45
N ALA A 23 -9.96 -35.73 -17.36
CA ALA A 23 -9.75 -36.40 -16.09
C ALA A 23 -8.60 -35.68 -15.37
N VAL A 24 -8.89 -35.10 -14.21
CA VAL A 24 -7.89 -34.48 -13.34
C VAL A 24 -6.96 -35.58 -12.83
N GLU A 25 -5.71 -35.54 -13.28
CA GLU A 25 -4.65 -36.37 -12.75
C GLU A 25 -4.45 -36.00 -11.27
N LYS A 26 -4.57 -36.99 -10.40
CA LYS A 26 -4.52 -36.83 -8.95
C LYS A 26 -3.08 -36.59 -8.50
N LYS A 27 -2.69 -35.35 -8.19
CA LYS A 27 -1.74 -34.98 -7.10
C LYS A 27 -1.50 -33.47 -7.02
N ALA A 28 -1.87 -32.88 -5.88
CA ALA A 28 -1.03 -31.94 -5.16
C ALA A 28 -1.44 -32.05 -3.69
N GLY A 29 -0.54 -32.54 -2.82
CA GLY A 29 -0.78 -32.61 -1.37
C GLY A 29 -0.65 -31.24 -0.71
N HIS A 30 -0.91 -30.16 -1.45
CA HIS A 30 -0.67 -28.81 -1.00
C HIS A 30 -1.56 -27.79 -1.73
N PHE A 31 -1.70 -26.63 -1.11
CA PHE A 31 -2.16 -25.36 -1.63
C PHE A 31 -1.11 -24.33 -1.23
N VAL A 32 -0.68 -23.48 -2.16
CA VAL A 32 0.21 -22.34 -1.89
C VAL A 32 -0.54 -21.12 -2.39
N SER A 33 -0.72 -20.13 -1.52
CA SER A 33 -1.32 -18.85 -1.89
C SER A 33 -0.45 -18.18 -2.97
N ALA A 34 -1.08 -17.58 -3.97
CA ALA A 34 -0.40 -17.13 -5.19
C ALA A 34 0.61 -15.98 -4.93
N ASP A 35 0.37 -15.24 -3.86
CA ASP A 35 1.13 -14.13 -3.30
C ASP A 35 2.38 -14.55 -2.51
N LEU A 36 2.61 -15.86 -2.31
CA LEU A 36 3.82 -16.32 -1.63
C LEU A 36 5.01 -16.45 -2.61
N PRO A 37 6.17 -15.80 -2.33
CA PRO A 37 7.35 -15.90 -3.19
C PRO A 37 7.91 -17.33 -3.23
N ASP A 38 8.66 -17.71 -4.26
CA ASP A 38 9.30 -19.04 -4.36
C ASP A 38 8.34 -20.22 -4.04
N ALA A 39 7.09 -20.14 -4.53
CA ALA A 39 6.09 -21.20 -4.41
C ALA A 39 6.62 -22.61 -4.76
N PRO A 40 7.48 -22.81 -5.78
CA PRO A 40 8.07 -24.12 -6.07
C PRO A 40 8.79 -24.75 -4.88
N ARG A 41 9.42 -23.95 -4.01
CA ARG A 41 10.13 -24.42 -2.82
C ARG A 41 9.19 -24.84 -1.70
N LEU A 42 8.09 -24.12 -1.53
CA LEU A 42 7.00 -24.49 -0.60
C LEU A 42 6.33 -25.79 -1.05
N MET A 43 6.06 -25.91 -2.34
CA MET A 43 5.52 -27.14 -2.95
C MET A 43 6.48 -28.32 -2.76
N GLN A 44 7.78 -28.11 -3.01
CA GLN A 44 8.81 -29.13 -2.78
C GLN A 44 8.87 -29.55 -1.31
N ALA A 45 8.75 -28.61 -0.37
CA ALA A 45 8.72 -28.90 1.06
C ALA A 45 7.51 -29.78 1.43
N ALA A 46 6.33 -29.49 0.87
CA ALA A 46 5.14 -30.33 1.07
C ALA A 46 5.28 -31.73 0.46
N ASP A 47 5.98 -31.87 -0.67
CA ASP A 47 6.20 -33.17 -1.31
C ASP A 47 7.03 -34.13 -0.43
N HIS A 48 7.79 -33.61 0.54
CA HIS A 48 8.50 -34.43 1.54
C HIS A 48 7.58 -35.01 2.63
N ALA A 49 6.32 -34.55 2.76
CA ALA A 49 5.32 -35.04 3.71
C ALA A 49 3.97 -35.37 3.03
N PRO A 50 3.93 -36.29 2.05
CA PRO A 50 2.80 -36.47 1.13
C PRO A 50 1.51 -37.04 1.76
N GLN A 51 1.56 -37.39 3.05
CA GLN A 51 0.41 -37.90 3.82
C GLN A 51 -0.44 -36.77 4.41
N VAL A 52 0.08 -35.56 4.43
CA VAL A 52 -0.56 -34.34 4.95
C VAL A 52 -0.92 -33.46 3.75
N PHE A 53 -2.03 -32.74 3.86
CA PHE A 53 -2.35 -31.66 2.93
C PHE A 53 -1.84 -30.33 3.50
N HIS A 54 -0.91 -29.69 2.82
CA HIS A 54 -0.27 -28.45 3.27
C HIS A 54 -0.99 -27.23 2.69
N VAL A 55 -1.28 -26.22 3.48
CA VAL A 55 -1.79 -24.93 3.02
C VAL A 55 -0.80 -23.87 3.45
N PHE A 56 -0.11 -23.26 2.48
CA PHE A 56 0.77 -22.12 2.72
C PHE A 56 0.04 -20.85 2.31
N GLY A 57 -0.02 -19.87 3.20
CA GLY A 57 -0.64 -18.57 2.94
C GLY A 57 -0.38 -17.61 4.09
N HIS A 58 -0.75 -16.35 3.95
CA HIS A 58 -0.64 -15.40 5.05
C HIS A 58 -1.65 -15.72 6.14
N GLY A 59 -1.23 -15.64 7.41
CA GLY A 59 -2.06 -15.97 8.56
C GLY A 59 -2.24 -14.80 9.51
N ARG A 60 -3.36 -14.83 10.24
CA ARG A 60 -3.59 -14.08 11.48
C ARG A 60 -4.55 -14.88 12.37
N PRO A 61 -4.74 -14.54 13.66
CA PRO A 61 -5.55 -15.35 14.58
C PRO A 61 -6.92 -15.76 14.02
N GLY A 62 -7.05 -17.03 13.64
CA GLY A 62 -8.28 -17.68 13.14
C GLY A 62 -8.69 -17.35 11.70
N GLU A 63 -7.87 -16.64 10.95
CA GLU A 63 -8.12 -16.21 9.57
C GLU A 63 -6.91 -16.51 8.68
N LEU A 64 -7.18 -17.00 7.47
CA LEU A 64 -6.16 -17.34 6.49
C LEU A 64 -6.44 -16.58 5.20
N TRP A 65 -5.42 -15.97 4.63
CA TRP A 65 -5.50 -15.33 3.33
C TRP A 65 -5.60 -16.39 2.24
N LEU A 66 -6.73 -16.43 1.54
CA LEU A 66 -7.03 -17.42 0.51
C LEU A 66 -7.87 -16.78 -0.60
N ASP A 67 -7.45 -16.93 -1.85
CA ASP A 67 -8.11 -16.33 -3.03
C ASP A 67 -8.27 -14.80 -2.88
N GLY A 68 -7.23 -14.11 -2.42
CA GLY A 68 -7.24 -12.65 -2.28
C GLY A 68 -8.15 -12.11 -1.18
N GLN A 69 -8.53 -12.93 -0.19
CA GLN A 69 -9.36 -12.47 0.92
C GLN A 69 -9.01 -13.19 2.22
N TRP A 70 -9.17 -12.49 3.34
CA TRP A 70 -9.14 -13.10 4.68
C TRP A 70 -10.36 -14.01 4.87
N LYS A 71 -10.14 -15.33 4.89
CA LYS A 71 -11.20 -16.31 5.12
C LYS A 71 -11.20 -16.75 6.58
N GLN A 72 -12.38 -16.71 7.21
CA GLN A 72 -12.62 -17.34 8.50
C GLN A 72 -12.84 -18.86 8.37
N ALA A 73 -12.76 -19.57 9.50
CA ALA A 73 -12.88 -21.03 9.57
C ALA A 73 -14.05 -21.65 8.76
N PRO A 74 -15.27 -21.09 8.71
CA PRO A 74 -16.34 -21.62 7.85
C PRO A 74 -16.01 -21.59 6.35
N ALA A 75 -15.45 -20.48 5.86
CA ALA A 75 -15.10 -20.32 4.45
C ALA A 75 -13.87 -21.17 4.07
N ILE A 76 -12.88 -21.27 4.97
CA ILE A 76 -11.75 -22.20 4.82
C ILE A 76 -12.27 -23.65 4.73
N ALA A 77 -13.21 -24.04 5.58
CA ALA A 77 -13.78 -25.39 5.58
C ALA A 77 -14.52 -25.71 4.27
N GLU A 78 -15.28 -24.76 3.71
CA GLU A 78 -15.95 -24.97 2.43
C GLU A 78 -14.94 -25.12 1.28
N LYS A 79 -13.91 -24.29 1.23
CA LYS A 79 -12.85 -24.40 0.22
C LYS A 79 -12.14 -25.75 0.25
N PHE A 80 -11.92 -26.30 1.44
CA PHE A 80 -11.15 -27.52 1.65
C PHE A 80 -11.98 -28.76 2.00
N ARG A 81 -13.30 -28.72 1.77
CA ARG A 81 -14.26 -29.78 2.15
C ARG A 81 -13.96 -31.18 1.58
N GLY A 82 -13.24 -31.24 0.47
CA GLY A 82 -12.87 -32.49 -0.21
C GLY A 82 -11.64 -33.20 0.36
N ILE A 83 -10.89 -32.56 1.26
CA ILE A 83 -9.64 -33.09 1.79
C ILE A 83 -9.93 -34.28 2.72
N ARG A 84 -9.17 -35.37 2.53
CA ARG A 84 -9.24 -36.59 3.37
C ARG A 84 -7.98 -36.82 4.20
N GLN A 85 -6.96 -35.99 4.00
CA GLN A 85 -5.69 -36.03 4.71
C GLN A 85 -5.72 -35.08 5.91
N PRO A 86 -4.88 -35.27 6.94
CA PRO A 86 -4.63 -34.22 7.93
C PRO A 86 -4.24 -32.92 7.23
N LEU A 87 -4.74 -31.80 7.73
CA LEU A 87 -4.53 -30.47 7.16
C LEU A 87 -3.47 -29.72 7.98
N ALA A 88 -2.44 -29.22 7.31
CA ALA A 88 -1.40 -28.40 7.91
C ALA A 88 -1.49 -26.98 7.37
N ILE A 89 -1.74 -26.00 8.23
CA ILE A 89 -1.90 -24.59 7.88
C ILE A 89 -0.62 -23.85 8.27
N TRP A 90 0.19 -23.56 7.27
CA TRP A 90 1.40 -22.73 7.32
C TRP A 90 1.00 -21.30 7.01
N GLY A 91 0.41 -20.64 8.00
CA GLY A 91 0.16 -19.20 7.96
C GLY A 91 0.47 -18.63 9.32
N CYS A 92 1.28 -17.56 9.32
CA CYS A 92 1.78 -16.93 10.53
C CYS A 92 0.64 -16.70 11.52
N GLU A 93 0.82 -17.11 12.78
CA GLU A 93 -0.09 -16.84 13.89
C GLU A 93 -1.55 -17.33 13.72
N PHE A 94 -1.86 -18.19 12.74
CA PHE A 94 -3.24 -18.65 12.50
C PHE A 94 -3.86 -19.30 13.75
N GLY A 95 -3.08 -20.14 14.44
CA GLY A 95 -3.46 -20.84 15.66
C GLY A 95 -3.39 -19.99 16.93
N LYS A 96 -2.90 -18.75 16.86
CA LYS A 96 -2.60 -17.91 18.02
C LYS A 96 -3.86 -17.47 18.76
N GLY A 97 -3.76 -17.48 20.09
CA GLY A 97 -4.83 -17.02 20.98
C GLY A 97 -6.11 -17.87 20.93
N ASP A 98 -7.18 -17.36 21.56
CA ASP A 98 -8.45 -18.09 21.65
C ASP A 98 -9.18 -18.18 20.31
N LYS A 99 -9.12 -17.11 19.50
CA LYS A 99 -9.71 -17.06 18.15
C LYS A 99 -9.07 -18.12 17.23
N GLY A 100 -7.74 -18.19 17.19
CA GLY A 100 -7.00 -19.18 16.40
C GLY A 100 -7.26 -20.62 16.82
N ARG A 101 -7.19 -20.91 18.12
CA ARG A 101 -7.52 -22.26 18.65
C ARG A 101 -8.96 -22.68 18.34
N GLN A 102 -9.92 -21.75 18.41
CA GLN A 102 -11.31 -22.02 18.04
C GLN A 102 -11.45 -22.32 16.54
N ALA A 103 -10.74 -21.59 15.67
CA ALA A 103 -10.73 -21.84 14.24
C ALA A 103 -10.15 -23.24 13.91
N VAL A 104 -9.00 -23.61 14.50
CA VAL A 104 -8.40 -24.95 14.32
C VAL A 104 -9.36 -26.06 14.78
N SER A 105 -10.00 -25.88 15.94
CA SER A 105 -10.99 -26.83 16.47
C SER A 105 -12.22 -26.95 15.55
N TYR A 106 -12.72 -25.82 15.05
CA TYR A 106 -13.83 -25.79 14.11
C TYR A 106 -13.49 -26.54 12.80
N LEU A 107 -12.34 -26.24 12.20
CA LEU A 107 -11.90 -26.86 10.95
C LEU A 107 -11.74 -28.38 11.11
N SER A 108 -11.11 -28.81 12.20
CA SER A 108 -10.92 -30.23 12.51
C SER A 108 -12.25 -30.97 12.60
N ARG A 109 -13.24 -30.34 13.25
CA ARG A 109 -14.59 -30.89 13.38
C ARG A 109 -15.36 -30.94 12.05
N VAL A 110 -15.31 -29.88 11.25
CA VAL A 110 -16.12 -29.74 10.03
C VAL A 110 -15.55 -30.54 8.86
N LEU A 111 -14.23 -30.54 8.70
CA LEU A 111 -13.55 -31.31 7.66
C LEU A 111 -13.42 -32.78 8.02
N GLY A 112 -13.53 -33.13 9.31
CA GLY A 112 -13.40 -34.51 9.80
C GLY A 112 -11.98 -35.06 9.67
N VAL A 113 -10.98 -34.18 9.65
CA VAL A 113 -9.55 -34.50 9.58
C VAL A 113 -8.80 -33.71 10.66
N PRO A 114 -7.68 -34.21 11.20
CA PRO A 114 -6.87 -33.42 12.12
C PRO A 114 -6.34 -32.16 11.43
N VAL A 115 -6.35 -31.03 12.15
CA VAL A 115 -5.83 -29.74 11.66
C VAL A 115 -4.70 -29.29 12.58
N SER A 116 -3.59 -28.91 11.96
CA SER A 116 -2.40 -28.34 12.61
C SER A 116 -2.17 -26.93 12.07
N ALA A 117 -1.79 -25.97 12.91
CA ALA A 117 -1.49 -24.60 12.50
C ALA A 117 -0.38 -23.99 13.35
N SER A 118 0.35 -23.02 12.77
CA SER A 118 1.36 -22.23 13.48
C SER A 118 0.68 -21.21 14.40
N ASP A 119 1.23 -20.98 15.59
CA ASP A 119 0.81 -19.90 16.49
C ASP A 119 1.80 -18.72 16.61
N ASP A 120 2.86 -18.75 15.80
CA ASP A 120 3.90 -17.75 15.73
C ASP A 120 4.30 -17.44 14.27
N ILE A 121 5.48 -16.87 14.07
CA ILE A 121 5.95 -16.49 12.73
C ILE A 121 6.36 -17.78 12.00
N THR A 122 5.86 -17.97 10.77
CA THR A 122 6.29 -19.04 9.86
C THR A 122 7.15 -18.46 8.74
N GLY A 123 8.35 -18.99 8.49
CA GLY A 123 9.21 -18.53 7.39
C GLY A 123 10.69 -18.35 7.72
N ALA A 124 11.31 -17.35 7.10
CA ALA A 124 12.73 -17.00 7.24
C ALA A 124 13.13 -16.59 8.66
N ASP A 125 12.28 -15.80 9.32
CA ASP A 125 12.48 -15.28 10.68
C ASP A 125 11.66 -16.05 11.73
N GLY A 126 10.85 -17.00 11.26
CA GLY A 126 10.02 -17.88 12.06
C GLY A 126 10.65 -19.24 12.29
N ASP A 127 9.82 -20.20 12.70
CA ASP A 127 10.15 -21.60 12.51
C ASP A 127 9.26 -22.23 11.44
N TRP A 128 9.49 -23.52 11.22
CA TRP A 128 8.63 -24.33 10.38
C TRP A 128 8.03 -25.45 11.23
N GLU A 129 7.52 -25.08 12.41
CA GLU A 129 6.74 -25.92 13.30
C GLU A 129 5.26 -25.47 13.30
N LEU A 130 4.37 -26.41 13.66
CA LEU A 130 2.94 -26.16 13.86
C LEU A 130 2.59 -26.58 15.30
N GLU A 131 2.30 -25.59 16.14
CA GLU A 131 2.21 -25.73 17.59
C GLU A 131 0.79 -26.07 18.03
N VAL A 132 -0.21 -25.69 17.22
CA VAL A 132 -1.63 -25.82 17.55
C VAL A 132 -2.23 -26.98 16.78
N GLY A 133 -2.65 -28.02 17.50
CA GLY A 133 -3.14 -29.27 16.94
C GLY A 133 -2.08 -30.38 17.01
N PRO A 134 -2.15 -31.42 16.16
CA PRO A 134 -1.09 -32.42 16.06
C PRO A 134 0.21 -31.75 15.58
N ARG A 135 1.30 -31.89 16.35
CA ARG A 135 2.57 -31.27 15.96
C ARG A 135 3.09 -31.79 14.62
N LEU A 136 3.51 -30.87 13.78
CA LEU A 136 4.14 -31.13 12.49
C LEU A 136 5.26 -30.11 12.28
N ALA A 137 6.38 -30.52 11.71
CA ALA A 137 7.48 -29.61 11.41
C ALA A 137 8.14 -29.95 10.07
N LEU A 138 8.48 -28.93 9.27
CA LEU A 138 9.29 -29.06 8.06
C LEU A 138 10.75 -28.73 8.39
N LYS A 139 11.55 -29.78 8.64
CA LYS A 139 12.95 -29.62 9.05
C LYS A 139 13.85 -29.21 7.89
N HIS A 140 14.81 -28.33 8.16
CA HIS A 140 15.77 -27.79 7.17
C HIS A 140 15.11 -27.03 6.02
N MET A 141 13.94 -26.46 6.27
CA MET A 141 13.26 -25.58 5.34
C MET A 141 14.01 -24.24 5.35
N HIS A 142 14.77 -24.01 4.29
CA HIS A 142 15.35 -22.70 4.02
C HIS A 142 14.36 -22.00 3.10
N TYR A 143 13.81 -20.85 3.45
CA TYR A 143 12.94 -20.07 2.59
C TYR A 143 13.14 -18.61 2.99
N ALA A 144 13.27 -17.74 1.99
CA ALA A 144 13.84 -16.42 2.19
C ALA A 144 12.84 -15.37 2.67
N ALA A 145 11.54 -15.70 2.70
CA ALA A 145 10.47 -14.79 3.09
C ALA A 145 9.70 -15.29 4.33
N ASN A 146 8.86 -14.43 4.91
CA ASN A 146 7.88 -14.80 5.93
C ASN A 146 6.48 -14.72 5.32
N LEU A 147 5.51 -15.39 5.96
CA LEU A 147 4.15 -15.46 5.45
C LEU A 147 3.24 -14.36 6.07
N GLN A 148 3.67 -13.08 6.13
CA GLN A 148 2.88 -11.98 6.71
C GLN A 148 3.04 -10.62 5.99
N CYS A 149 1.98 -9.81 5.96
CA CYS A 149 1.98 -8.35 5.67
C CYS A 149 1.66 -7.55 6.93
N PRO A 150 1.99 -6.25 6.99
CA PRO A 150 1.45 -5.36 8.02
C PRO A 150 -0.07 -5.41 8.04
N ALA A 151 -0.66 -5.45 9.24
CA ALA A 151 -2.11 -5.42 9.38
C ALA A 151 -2.58 -3.97 9.51
N PRO A 152 -3.70 -3.60 8.87
CA PRO A 152 -4.29 -2.28 9.01
C PRO A 152 -4.59 -1.89 10.45
N SER A 153 -4.53 -0.59 10.74
CA SER A 153 -4.71 -0.03 12.08
C SER A 153 -5.55 1.25 12.05
N ALA A 154 -6.02 1.72 13.20
CA ALA A 154 -6.74 3.00 13.25
C ALA A 154 -5.88 4.21 12.87
N ALA A 155 -4.56 4.08 12.89
CA ALA A 155 -3.62 5.14 12.52
C ALA A 155 -3.05 4.97 11.10
N ASP A 156 -3.38 3.85 10.44
CA ASP A 156 -2.99 3.46 9.09
C ASP A 156 -4.10 2.55 8.56
N PRO A 157 -5.24 3.16 8.15
CA PRO A 157 -6.44 2.41 7.78
C PRO A 157 -6.19 1.57 6.51
N ASP A 158 -7.21 0.84 6.12
CA ASP A 158 -7.30 0.03 4.90
C ASP A 158 -8.61 0.47 4.26
N THR A 159 -8.49 1.49 3.41
CA THR A 159 -9.63 2.22 2.85
C THR A 159 -10.41 1.32 1.92
N ASP A 160 -9.74 0.55 1.06
CA ASP A 160 -10.36 -0.33 0.09
C ASP A 160 -10.87 -1.67 0.68
N GLY A 161 -10.31 -2.10 1.82
CA GLY A 161 -10.67 -3.32 2.54
C GLY A 161 -9.96 -4.58 2.04
N ASP A 162 -8.91 -4.45 1.23
CA ASP A 162 -8.13 -5.57 0.73
C ASP A 162 -7.13 -6.11 1.77
N GLY A 163 -6.91 -5.37 2.86
CA GLY A 163 -6.05 -5.79 3.96
C GLY A 163 -4.59 -5.36 3.82
N VAL A 164 -4.25 -4.54 2.83
CA VAL A 164 -3.05 -3.72 2.76
C VAL A 164 -3.38 -2.36 3.41
N PRO A 165 -2.54 -1.85 4.33
CA PRO A 165 -2.77 -0.53 4.88
C PRO A 165 -2.35 0.57 3.90
N ASN A 166 -3.11 1.65 3.88
CA ASN A 166 -2.95 2.79 2.98
C ASN A 166 -1.51 3.29 2.81
N SER A 167 -0.75 3.38 3.91
CA SER A 167 0.61 3.92 3.82
C SER A 167 1.60 3.12 2.97
N ILE A 168 1.23 1.89 2.59
CA ILE A 168 1.99 1.03 1.70
C ILE A 168 1.14 0.49 0.55
N ASP A 169 -0.12 0.90 0.45
CA ASP A 169 -0.98 0.59 -0.68
C ASP A 169 -0.66 1.56 -1.83
N PRO A 170 -0.50 1.08 -3.07
CA PRO A 170 -0.34 1.95 -4.24
C PRO A 170 -1.65 2.54 -4.81
N ASP A 171 -2.80 2.07 -4.35
CA ASP A 171 -4.15 2.44 -4.81
C ASP A 171 -5.12 2.29 -3.61
N ASP A 172 -5.11 3.30 -2.75
CA ASP A 172 -5.65 3.27 -1.37
C ASP A 172 -7.16 2.93 -1.30
N ASP A 173 -7.94 3.33 -2.29
CA ASP A 173 -9.39 3.11 -2.34
C ASP A 173 -9.85 2.13 -3.43
N ASN A 174 -8.90 1.70 -4.27
CA ASN A 174 -9.02 0.65 -5.28
C ASN A 174 -10.07 0.95 -6.33
N ASP A 175 -10.20 2.21 -6.70
CA ASP A 175 -11.08 2.66 -7.78
C ASP A 175 -10.47 2.38 -9.18
N GLY A 176 -9.15 2.11 -9.24
CA GLY A 176 -8.39 1.79 -10.45
C GLY A 176 -7.47 2.89 -10.95
N ILE A 177 -7.45 4.02 -10.26
CA ILE A 177 -6.52 5.13 -10.42
C ILE A 177 -5.47 4.98 -9.31
N PRO A 178 -4.16 4.89 -9.64
CA PRO A 178 -3.16 4.78 -8.59
C PRO A 178 -3.01 6.12 -7.85
N ASP A 179 -2.66 6.11 -6.56
CA ASP A 179 -2.53 7.35 -5.75
C ASP A 179 -1.66 8.42 -6.43
N THR A 180 -0.63 7.97 -7.17
CA THR A 180 0.30 8.85 -7.90
C THR A 180 -0.37 9.66 -9.02
N ALA A 181 -1.44 9.13 -9.63
CA ALA A 181 -2.24 9.80 -10.64
C ALA A 181 -3.33 10.70 -10.02
N GLU A 182 -3.75 10.41 -8.79
CA GLU A 182 -4.71 11.21 -8.00
C GLU A 182 -4.03 12.35 -7.22
N GLY A 183 -2.74 12.58 -7.50
CA GLY A 183 -2.00 13.68 -6.93
C GLY A 183 -1.46 13.42 -5.51
N LEU A 184 -1.38 12.16 -5.07
CA LEU A 184 -0.56 11.80 -3.92
C LEU A 184 0.91 11.97 -4.29
N THR A 185 1.48 13.08 -3.83
CA THR A 185 2.87 13.43 -4.14
C THR A 185 3.77 13.20 -2.95
N ARG A 186 5.00 12.76 -3.22
CA ARG A 186 6.04 12.64 -2.20
C ARG A 186 6.90 13.90 -2.16
N SER A 187 7.09 14.44 -0.96
CA SER A 187 7.97 15.60 -0.76
C SER A 187 9.41 15.29 -1.20
N ALA A 188 10.17 16.35 -1.49
CA ALA A 188 11.63 16.23 -1.51
C ALA A 188 12.13 15.73 -0.14
N ASN A 189 13.32 15.12 -0.11
CA ASN A 189 13.94 14.68 1.14
C ASN A 189 14.15 15.89 2.06
N ALA A 190 13.47 15.88 3.21
CA ALA A 190 13.53 16.93 4.21
C ALA A 190 14.83 16.85 5.04
N ILE A 191 15.40 15.66 5.14
CA ILE A 191 16.72 15.45 5.71
C ILE A 191 17.76 15.81 4.65
N VAL A 192 18.79 16.55 5.06
CA VAL A 192 19.91 16.76 4.16
C VAL A 192 20.74 15.48 4.22
N ASN A 193 20.63 14.65 3.17
CA ASN A 193 21.42 13.44 3.06
C ASN A 193 22.89 13.85 2.91
N GLY A 194 23.58 13.90 4.03
CA GLY A 194 25.02 13.97 4.03
C GLY A 194 25.51 12.61 3.60
N ASN A 195 25.96 12.45 2.35
CA ASN A 195 27.07 11.53 2.10
C ASN A 195 28.11 11.94 3.14
N PHE A 196 28.24 11.17 4.21
CA PHE A 196 28.92 11.58 5.43
C PHE A 196 30.42 11.82 5.19
N GLY A 197 30.90 11.64 3.94
CA GLY A 197 32.24 11.92 3.45
C GLY A 197 33.00 10.61 3.21
N THR A 198 33.94 10.60 2.27
CA THR A 198 34.74 9.39 1.95
C THR A 198 36.16 9.42 2.53
N ASP A 199 36.58 10.54 3.12
CA ASP A 199 37.94 10.82 3.55
C ASP A 199 37.98 11.35 4.99
N GLY A 200 38.72 10.65 5.85
CA GLY A 200 38.80 10.83 7.32
C GLY A 200 39.41 12.15 7.83
N SER A 201 38.89 13.29 7.38
CA SER A 201 39.18 14.62 7.91
C SER A 201 37.97 15.12 8.71
N SER A 202 37.77 14.56 9.91
CA SER A 202 36.67 14.96 10.79
C SER A 202 36.93 16.29 11.50
N GLY A 203 35.88 17.10 11.61
CA GLY A 203 35.90 18.32 12.42
C GLY A 203 34.56 19.03 12.58
N GLY A 204 33.55 18.35 13.16
CA GLY A 204 32.41 19.02 13.82
C GLY A 204 31.13 19.25 13.00
N ASN A 205 31.16 19.08 11.68
CA ASN A 205 29.97 19.17 10.83
C ASN A 205 30.00 18.00 9.81
N LEU A 206 29.12 17.02 10.02
CA LEU A 206 28.93 15.86 9.14
C LEU A 206 27.89 16.21 8.06
N ASN A 207 28.15 17.25 7.27
CA ASN A 207 27.24 17.75 6.23
C ASN A 207 25.83 18.10 6.75
N ASN A 208 25.77 19.10 7.64
CA ASN A 208 24.61 19.60 8.39
C ASN A 208 24.12 18.72 9.54
N TRP A 209 24.87 17.67 9.85
CA TRP A 209 24.69 16.88 11.07
C TRP A 209 25.65 17.33 12.17
N THR A 210 25.10 17.44 13.37
CA THR A 210 25.82 17.82 14.59
C THR A 210 26.00 16.61 15.49
N THR A 211 27.10 16.61 16.25
CA THR A 211 27.44 15.55 17.20
C THR A 211 27.69 16.15 18.59
N ASN A 212 27.43 15.42 19.67
CA ASN A 212 27.70 15.88 21.04
C ASN A 212 28.95 15.24 21.70
N GLY A 213 29.75 14.47 20.96
CA GLY A 213 31.01 13.93 21.48
C GLY A 213 32.09 15.00 21.63
N THR A 214 33.09 14.75 22.48
CA THR A 214 34.08 15.74 22.92
C THR A 214 35.39 15.73 22.12
N GLY A 215 35.47 14.94 21.04
CA GLY A 215 36.68 14.80 20.21
C GLY A 215 36.39 14.64 18.71
N THR A 216 37.42 14.72 17.88
CA THR A 216 37.34 14.54 16.42
C THR A 216 37.55 13.11 15.97
N SER A 217 37.97 12.20 16.85
CA SER A 217 38.17 10.78 16.51
C SER A 217 36.87 9.99 16.57
N ASN A 218 36.71 9.01 15.68
CA ASN A 218 35.64 8.00 15.71
C ASN A 218 35.61 7.15 17.00
N LEU A 219 36.71 7.17 17.76
CA LEU A 219 36.82 6.54 19.08
C LEU A 219 36.20 7.40 20.19
N THR A 220 35.85 8.67 19.95
CA THR A 220 35.36 9.59 20.99
C THR A 220 34.07 10.30 20.60
N ASN A 221 33.61 10.09 19.37
CA ASN A 221 32.50 10.81 18.75
C ASN A 221 32.04 10.08 17.47
N TRP A 222 30.89 10.48 16.93
CA TRP A 222 30.52 10.17 15.55
C TRP A 222 31.48 10.84 14.57
N ALA A 223 31.93 10.11 13.55
CA ALA A 223 32.84 10.62 12.53
C ALA A 223 32.53 10.06 11.14
N ALA A 224 33.01 10.74 10.11
CA ALA A 224 32.92 10.30 8.71
C ALA A 224 33.83 9.08 8.46
N SER A 225 33.30 8.04 7.81
CA SER A 225 34.07 6.88 7.37
C SER A 225 33.40 6.19 6.17
N ALA A 226 34.14 6.06 5.07
CA ALA A 226 33.74 5.28 3.90
C ALA A 226 32.36 5.66 3.29
N GLY A 227 31.99 6.94 3.33
CA GLY A 227 30.70 7.43 2.84
C GLY A 227 29.62 7.55 3.92
N GLY A 228 29.77 6.85 5.06
CA GLY A 228 28.83 6.85 6.18
C GLY A 228 29.35 7.55 7.45
N ALA A 229 28.48 7.69 8.45
CA ALA A 229 28.85 8.09 9.80
C ALA A 229 29.06 6.86 10.68
N VAL A 230 30.17 6.86 11.43
CA VAL A 230 30.58 5.76 12.29
C VAL A 230 30.79 6.22 13.72
N SER A 231 30.44 5.37 14.68
CA SER A 231 30.82 5.52 16.08
C SER A 231 31.42 4.20 16.57
N PHE A 232 32.66 4.26 17.06
CA PHE A 232 33.40 3.10 17.61
C PHE A 232 33.56 3.13 19.14
N LEU A 233 33.06 4.17 19.82
CA LEU A 233 33.29 4.30 21.25
C LEU A 233 32.44 3.32 22.08
N ASP A 234 33.13 2.54 22.90
CA ASP A 234 32.56 1.78 24.00
C ASP A 234 32.56 2.63 25.28
N GLY A 235 31.39 2.89 25.88
CA GLY A 235 31.30 3.43 27.24
C GLY A 235 31.00 4.93 27.45
N ALA A 236 30.83 5.76 26.41
CA ALA A 236 30.11 7.04 26.58
C ALA A 236 28.65 6.88 26.15
N GLU A 237 27.76 6.79 27.14
CA GLU A 237 26.32 6.76 26.87
C GLU A 237 25.86 8.09 26.27
N GLY A 238 24.93 8.01 25.31
CA GLY A 238 24.23 9.19 24.80
C GLY A 238 25.00 9.98 23.74
N LEU A 239 25.87 9.33 22.97
CA LEU A 239 26.46 9.92 21.77
C LEU A 239 25.38 10.08 20.70
N ASN A 240 25.11 11.34 20.36
CA ASN A 240 24.07 11.77 19.45
C ASN A 240 24.69 12.18 18.12
N LEU A 241 24.08 11.73 17.04
CA LEU A 241 24.19 12.26 15.69
C LEU A 241 22.83 12.85 15.34
N TYR A 242 22.73 14.16 15.13
CA TYR A 242 21.43 14.80 14.93
C TYR A 242 21.46 15.94 13.92
N GLN A 243 20.32 16.13 13.26
CA GLN A 243 20.05 17.27 12.41
C GLN A 243 18.88 18.08 13.00
N PRO A 244 19.09 19.34 13.40
CA PRO A 244 18.01 20.23 13.81
C PRO A 244 17.32 20.86 12.60
N ASN A 245 16.15 21.44 12.82
CA ASN A 245 15.38 22.21 11.83
C ASN A 245 14.94 21.40 10.59
N VAL A 246 14.65 20.11 10.75
CA VAL A 246 14.09 19.27 9.68
C VAL A 246 12.60 19.55 9.54
N PRO A 247 12.08 19.88 8.34
CA PRO A 247 10.65 19.96 8.08
C PRO A 247 10.01 18.56 8.25
N LEU A 248 9.22 18.37 9.30
CA LEU A 248 8.61 17.07 9.61
C LEU A 248 7.11 17.02 9.27
N LYS A 249 6.47 18.18 9.09
CA LYS A 249 5.03 18.26 8.80
C LYS A 249 4.64 19.58 8.12
N THR A 250 3.70 19.53 7.16
CA THR A 250 3.07 20.68 6.50
C THR A 250 1.67 20.96 7.06
N ALA A 251 1.04 22.05 6.59
CA ALA A 251 -0.30 22.47 7.02
C ALA A 251 -1.44 21.71 6.32
N SER A 252 -1.23 21.23 5.09
CA SER A 252 -2.07 20.18 4.47
C SER A 252 -1.86 18.90 5.26
N THR A 253 -2.91 18.16 5.61
CA THR A 253 -2.89 16.98 6.49
C THR A 253 -2.19 15.79 5.83
N PRO A 254 -0.90 15.52 6.10
CA PRO A 254 -0.26 14.29 5.65
C PRO A 254 -0.72 13.19 6.61
N SER A 255 -1.32 12.11 6.12
CA SER A 255 -1.62 10.95 6.98
C SER A 255 -0.32 10.32 7.47
N THR A 256 0.67 10.15 6.59
CA THR A 256 1.92 9.46 6.89
C THR A 256 3.18 10.11 6.26
N ALA A 257 4.34 9.65 6.69
CA ALA A 257 5.64 10.00 6.14
C ALA A 257 6.60 8.81 6.19
N THR A 258 7.52 8.72 5.24
CA THR A 258 8.57 7.71 5.22
C THR A 258 9.85 8.25 5.84
N PHE A 259 10.31 7.64 6.92
CA PHE A 259 11.69 7.76 7.39
C PHE A 259 12.49 6.57 6.85
N SER A 260 13.69 6.80 6.32
CA SER A 260 14.59 5.71 5.91
C SER A 260 16.03 6.02 6.27
N MET A 261 16.81 4.98 6.54
CA MET A 261 18.26 5.06 6.75
C MET A 261 18.94 3.75 6.37
N LYS A 262 20.21 3.81 5.96
CA LYS A 262 21.07 2.63 5.91
C LYS A 262 21.78 2.43 7.24
N VAL A 263 21.85 1.18 7.68
CA VAL A 263 22.62 0.78 8.87
C VAL A 263 23.49 -0.43 8.55
N TRP A 264 24.70 -0.42 9.07
CA TRP A 264 25.59 -1.55 9.08
C TRP A 264 26.02 -1.82 10.51
N ALA A 265 25.51 -2.91 11.08
CA ALA A 265 25.96 -3.46 12.36
C ALA A 265 27.29 -4.21 12.19
N ILE A 266 28.31 -3.85 12.96
CA ILE A 266 29.66 -4.43 12.88
C ILE A 266 29.95 -5.27 14.10
N ASN A 267 30.43 -6.50 13.85
CA ASN A 267 30.99 -7.41 14.84
C ASN A 267 32.39 -7.89 14.41
N ALA A 268 33.35 -7.85 15.31
CA ALA A 268 34.76 -8.17 15.09
C ALA A 268 35.07 -9.60 15.58
N ALA A 269 35.92 -10.31 14.84
CA ALA A 269 36.32 -11.66 15.20
C ALA A 269 37.21 -11.68 16.46
N GLY A 270 36.87 -12.52 17.46
CA GLY A 270 37.75 -12.85 18.59
C GLY A 270 37.46 -12.13 19.92
N VAL A 271 36.32 -11.45 20.08
CA VAL A 271 35.94 -10.77 21.35
C VAL A 271 35.26 -11.75 22.32
N PRO A 272 35.62 -11.82 23.61
CA PRO A 272 35.02 -12.76 24.58
C PRO A 272 33.48 -12.64 24.75
N THR A 273 32.78 -13.78 24.89
CA THR A 273 31.30 -13.95 24.87
C THR A 273 30.50 -13.42 26.06
N ASN A 274 31.00 -12.47 26.84
CA ASN A 274 30.23 -11.97 27.96
C ASN A 274 30.53 -10.50 28.10
N GLN A 275 29.55 -9.65 27.74
CA GLN A 275 29.08 -8.40 28.37
C GLN A 275 28.48 -7.47 27.28
N GLY A 276 27.15 -7.27 27.27
CA GLY A 276 26.50 -6.13 26.59
C GLY A 276 25.89 -6.35 25.19
N TRP A 277 25.02 -5.41 24.79
CA TRP A 277 24.38 -5.24 23.47
C TRP A 277 24.59 -3.79 23.02
N GLY A 278 25.08 -3.57 21.81
CA GLY A 278 25.15 -2.23 21.23
C GLY A 278 23.77 -1.82 20.74
N ASN A 279 23.31 -0.63 21.13
CA ASN A 279 22.00 -0.13 20.72
C ASN A 279 22.14 1.18 19.97
N LEU A 280 21.40 1.29 18.86
CA LEU A 280 21.20 2.53 18.12
C LEU A 280 19.71 2.88 18.18
N ASP A 281 19.37 3.92 18.92
CA ASP A 281 18.01 4.43 19.05
C ASP A 281 17.78 5.57 18.05
N ILE A 282 16.69 5.51 17.27
CA ILE A 282 16.31 6.56 16.32
C ILE A 282 15.14 7.36 16.87
N TYR A 283 15.18 8.67 16.72
CA TYR A 283 14.23 9.62 17.30
C TYR A 283 13.75 10.67 16.30
N LEU A 284 12.49 11.06 16.46
CA LEU A 284 11.91 12.27 15.87
C LEU A 284 11.32 13.15 16.97
N GLN A 285 11.23 14.45 16.69
CA GLN A 285 10.57 15.39 17.58
C GLN A 285 9.06 15.44 17.33
N THR A 286 8.29 15.21 18.38
CA THR A 286 6.84 15.41 18.45
C THR A 286 6.51 16.68 19.24
N THR A 287 5.23 17.03 19.27
CA THR A 287 4.68 18.12 20.10
C THR A 287 4.91 17.93 21.60
N THR A 288 5.20 16.69 22.06
CA THR A 288 5.46 16.36 23.47
C THR A 288 6.93 16.16 23.79
N GLY A 289 7.83 16.13 22.80
CA GLY A 289 9.28 15.98 22.97
C GLY A 289 9.92 15.04 21.95
N LEU A 290 11.12 14.56 22.23
CA LEU A 290 11.75 13.53 21.40
C LEU A 290 11.14 12.16 21.72
N VAL A 291 10.59 11.52 20.69
CA VAL A 291 10.01 10.17 20.77
C VAL A 291 10.91 9.20 20.01
N ARG A 292 11.15 8.03 20.61
CA ARG A 292 11.97 6.98 19.99
C ARG A 292 11.12 6.17 19.03
N LEU A 293 11.50 6.15 17.76
CA LEU A 293 10.83 5.38 16.72
C LEU A 293 11.05 3.88 16.92
N PHE A 294 12.30 3.48 16.73
CA PHE A 294 12.77 2.10 16.78
C PHE A 294 14.20 2.06 17.30
N ARG A 295 14.66 0.85 17.59
CA ARG A 295 16.01 0.53 18.04
C ARG A 295 16.62 -0.50 17.11
N VAL A 296 17.88 -0.29 16.72
CA VAL A 296 18.73 -1.34 16.17
C VAL A 296 19.58 -1.93 17.31
N ASN A 297 19.53 -3.24 17.45
CA ASN A 297 20.23 -4.02 18.45
C ASN A 297 21.35 -4.81 17.75
N ASN A 298 22.60 -4.62 18.16
CA ASN A 298 23.72 -5.42 17.69
C ASN A 298 24.26 -6.29 18.84
N PRO A 299 24.09 -7.63 18.79
CA PRO A 299 24.52 -8.50 19.87
C PRO A 299 26.04 -8.77 19.81
N VAL A 300 26.68 -8.71 20.98
CA VAL A 300 28.09 -9.13 21.14
C VAL A 300 28.16 -10.66 21.14
N THR A 301 28.63 -11.30 20.07
CA THR A 301 28.86 -12.76 20.04
C THR A 301 30.26 -13.14 19.54
N ALA A 302 30.88 -14.14 20.17
CA ALA A 302 32.26 -14.58 19.85
C ALA A 302 32.34 -15.76 18.87
N THR A 303 31.21 -16.27 18.37
CA THR A 303 31.21 -17.41 17.45
C THR A 303 31.16 -16.91 16.01
N LEU A 304 32.19 -17.26 15.23
CA LEU A 304 32.31 -17.05 13.77
C LEU A 304 31.24 -17.85 12.98
N ALA A 305 29.97 -17.54 13.23
CA ALA A 305 28.83 -17.91 12.41
C ALA A 305 27.92 -16.68 12.38
N SER A 306 28.12 -15.82 11.38
CA SER A 306 27.37 -14.59 11.05
C SER A 306 26.38 -14.10 12.13
N PRO A 307 26.81 -13.25 13.07
CA PRO A 307 25.88 -12.68 14.03
C PRO A 307 24.78 -11.89 13.33
N THR A 308 23.56 -12.00 13.84
CA THR A 308 22.39 -11.26 13.35
C THR A 308 22.13 -10.06 14.27
N ALA A 309 22.08 -8.86 13.69
CA ALA A 309 21.51 -7.70 14.36
C ALA A 309 19.98 -7.77 14.26
N SER A 310 19.28 -6.99 15.08
CA SER A 310 17.81 -6.91 15.03
C SER A 310 17.29 -5.50 15.16
N ILE A 311 16.06 -5.28 14.71
CA ILE A 311 15.32 -4.06 14.94
C ILE A 311 14.15 -4.30 15.89
N GLN A 312 13.87 -3.32 16.73
CA GLN A 312 12.76 -3.32 17.66
C GLN A 312 11.96 -2.05 17.46
N LEU A 313 10.68 -2.20 17.12
CA LEU A 313 9.70 -1.12 17.18
C LEU A 313 9.53 -0.66 18.64
N ILE A 314 9.64 0.64 18.91
CA ILE A 314 9.56 1.20 20.26
C ILE A 314 8.25 1.96 20.46
N ASP A 315 7.89 2.84 19.53
CA ASP A 315 6.64 3.60 19.61
C ASP A 315 5.70 3.24 18.46
N PRO A 316 4.74 2.32 18.69
CA PRO A 316 3.77 1.91 17.67
C PRO A 316 2.69 2.97 17.39
N THR A 317 2.65 4.07 18.15
CA THR A 317 1.72 5.18 17.88
C THR A 317 2.31 6.15 16.85
N LEU A 318 3.64 6.23 16.80
CA LEU A 318 4.37 7.08 15.86
C LEU A 318 4.88 6.30 14.64
N VAL A 319 5.29 5.04 14.80
CA VAL A 319 5.73 4.18 13.70
C VAL A 319 4.65 3.16 13.39
N LEU A 320 4.05 3.30 12.22
CA LEU A 320 2.96 2.46 11.70
C LEU A 320 3.53 1.15 11.16
N ASN A 321 4.53 1.26 10.29
CA ASN A 321 5.20 0.13 9.64
C ASN A 321 6.72 0.26 9.78
N LEU A 322 7.41 -0.88 9.85
CA LEU A 322 8.87 -0.94 9.97
C LEU A 322 9.41 -2.10 9.15
N ALA A 323 10.31 -1.81 8.22
CA ALA A 323 10.86 -2.74 7.25
C ALA A 323 12.39 -2.76 7.24
N ILE A 324 12.93 -3.90 6.81
CA ILE A 324 14.36 -4.07 6.45
C ILE A 324 14.43 -4.44 4.98
N ASP A 325 15.11 -3.63 4.17
CA ASP A 325 15.26 -3.81 2.72
C ASP A 325 13.92 -4.07 2.02
N GLY A 326 12.87 -3.33 2.44
CA GLY A 326 11.50 -3.48 1.93
C GLY A 326 10.68 -4.57 2.61
N ASN A 327 11.29 -5.47 3.38
CA ASN A 327 10.57 -6.53 4.09
C ASN A 327 9.97 -6.03 5.41
N TYR A 328 8.64 -5.90 5.46
CA TYR A 328 7.90 -5.38 6.61
C TYR A 328 7.74 -6.37 7.77
N VAL A 329 8.17 -7.62 7.62
CA VAL A 329 8.08 -8.68 8.66
C VAL A 329 9.42 -8.91 9.32
N THR A 330 10.50 -8.85 8.56
CA THR A 330 11.83 -9.13 9.05
C THR A 330 12.20 -8.17 10.18
N ARG A 331 12.69 -8.75 11.28
CA ARG A 331 13.18 -8.02 12.46
C ARG A 331 14.65 -8.28 12.72
N SER A 332 15.32 -9.06 11.88
CA SER A 332 16.73 -9.40 12.02
C SER A 332 17.47 -9.30 10.70
N PHE A 333 18.77 -9.00 10.74
CA PHE A 333 19.59 -8.92 9.54
C PHE A 333 21.03 -9.33 9.83
N ALA A 334 21.72 -9.83 8.81
CA ALA A 334 23.11 -10.22 8.95
C ALA A 334 24.00 -9.00 9.25
N THR A 335 24.90 -9.14 10.22
CA THR A 335 25.98 -8.16 10.41
C THR A 335 27.02 -8.28 9.29
N GLY A 336 27.82 -7.22 9.07
CA GLY A 336 28.87 -7.24 8.05
C GLY A 336 28.51 -6.59 6.70
N GLY A 337 27.33 -5.98 6.57
CA GLY A 337 26.95 -5.14 5.45
C GLY A 337 25.85 -4.14 5.79
N TYR A 338 25.57 -3.22 4.86
CA TYR A 338 24.45 -2.29 4.98
C TYR A 338 23.13 -2.99 4.68
N VAL A 339 22.13 -2.67 5.49
CA VAL A 339 20.70 -2.86 5.19
C VAL A 339 19.99 -1.51 5.27
N THR A 340 18.88 -1.38 4.56
CA THR A 340 18.01 -0.20 4.59
C THR A 340 16.90 -0.45 5.59
N ILE A 341 16.77 0.39 6.60
CA ILE A 341 15.61 0.39 7.49
C ILE A 341 14.66 1.49 7.03
N THR A 342 13.41 1.13 6.81
CA THR A 342 12.34 2.07 6.43
C THR A 342 11.23 2.01 7.47
N ALA A 343 10.76 3.17 7.91
CA ALA A 343 9.68 3.31 8.86
C ALA A 343 8.60 4.24 8.30
N THR A 344 7.36 3.77 8.27
CA THR A 344 6.19 4.62 8.03
C THR A 344 5.82 5.32 9.33
N ILE A 345 5.74 6.64 9.29
CA ILE A 345 5.57 7.52 10.43
C ILE A 345 4.20 8.19 10.38
N ASN A 346 3.45 8.10 11.46
CA ASN A 346 2.24 8.89 11.67
C ASN A 346 2.61 10.36 11.92
N THR A 347 2.20 11.28 11.06
CA THR A 347 2.60 12.70 11.20
C THR A 347 1.73 13.48 12.19
N ALA A 348 0.63 12.90 12.72
CA ALA A 348 -0.34 13.59 13.55
C ALA A 348 0.29 14.33 14.75
N THR A 349 1.28 13.71 15.39
CA THR A 349 1.92 14.23 16.60
C THR A 349 3.23 14.98 16.36
N LEU A 350 3.75 15.00 15.13
CA LEU A 350 5.01 15.66 14.78
C LEU A 350 4.89 17.19 14.85
N VAL A 351 6.01 17.86 15.18
CA VAL A 351 6.12 19.33 15.02
C VAL A 351 6.33 19.68 13.55
N SER A 352 5.98 20.90 13.12
CA SER A 352 6.19 21.35 11.73
C SER A 352 7.68 21.36 11.34
N THR A 353 8.56 21.75 12.25
CA THR A 353 10.01 21.72 12.09
C THR A 353 10.65 21.23 13.37
N GLY A 354 11.44 20.16 13.27
CA GLY A 354 11.91 19.40 14.42
C GLY A 354 13.31 18.83 14.26
N TRP A 355 13.61 17.85 15.11
CA TRP A 355 14.92 17.22 15.19
C TRP A 355 14.82 15.76 14.76
N VAL A 356 15.80 15.33 13.98
CA VAL A 356 16.08 13.91 13.70
C VAL A 356 17.33 13.54 14.46
N LEU A 357 17.30 12.45 15.21
CA LEU A 357 18.39 12.06 16.09
C LEU A 357 18.63 10.54 16.04
N ALA A 358 19.88 10.16 15.80
CA ALA A 358 20.39 8.82 16.04
C ALA A 358 21.27 8.84 17.30
N GLN A 359 20.95 7.99 18.27
CA GLN A 359 21.65 7.94 19.56
C GLN A 359 22.21 6.56 19.83
N ARG A 360 23.53 6.49 20.08
CA ARG A 360 24.17 5.27 20.55
C ARG A 360 23.97 5.08 22.06
N LYS A 361 23.67 3.85 22.47
CA LYS A 361 23.56 3.41 23.87
C LYS A 361 24.24 2.06 24.11
N ASN A 362 24.58 1.81 25.38
CA ASN A 362 24.93 0.50 25.94
C ASN A 362 26.11 -0.25 25.30
N GLY A 363 27.06 0.44 24.65
CA GLY A 363 28.34 -0.19 24.28
C GLY A 363 29.11 -0.55 25.55
N ALA A 364 29.30 -1.84 25.83
CA ALA A 364 30.10 -2.27 26.97
C ALA A 364 31.55 -1.83 26.73
N ALA A 365 32.14 -1.08 27.68
CA ALA A 365 33.56 -0.74 27.65
C ALA A 365 34.39 -2.00 27.36
N SER A 366 35.03 -2.06 26.20
CA SER A 366 35.92 -3.16 25.89
C SER A 366 36.92 -3.32 27.04
N GLY A 367 37.14 -4.57 27.47
CA GLY A 367 38.08 -4.89 28.54
C GLY A 367 39.49 -4.32 28.27
N PRO A 368 40.42 -4.44 29.24
CA PRO A 368 41.61 -3.59 29.39
C PRO A 368 42.68 -3.56 28.26
N ASN A 369 42.39 -3.96 27.02
CA ASN A 369 43.31 -4.02 25.89
C ASN A 369 42.80 -3.40 24.56
N GLY A 370 41.71 -2.62 24.55
CA GLY A 370 41.38 -1.74 23.40
C GLY A 370 41.11 -2.46 22.07
N VAL A 371 40.33 -3.54 22.08
CA VAL A 371 39.89 -4.21 20.85
C VAL A 371 38.65 -3.51 20.31
N ILE A 372 38.76 -2.96 19.09
CA ILE A 372 37.66 -2.37 18.31
C ILE A 372 36.63 -3.47 17.97
N GLY A 373 35.32 -3.19 18.06
CA GLY A 373 34.40 -3.73 17.06
C GLY A 373 33.39 -4.81 17.46
N ALA A 374 32.94 -4.97 18.70
CA ALA A 374 32.03 -6.08 19.02
C ALA A 374 30.52 -5.79 18.89
N ASP A 375 30.12 -4.51 18.78
CA ASP A 375 28.71 -4.08 18.71
C ASP A 375 28.50 -2.70 18.03
N ASP A 376 29.41 -2.30 17.14
CA ASP A 376 29.45 -0.96 16.54
C ASP A 376 28.43 -0.77 15.40
N PHE A 377 28.23 0.49 14.98
CA PHE A 377 27.33 0.87 13.89
C PHE A 377 27.99 1.84 12.89
N LEU A 378 27.78 1.59 11.60
CA LEU A 378 27.81 2.62 10.56
C LEU A 378 26.38 2.95 10.16
N VAL A 379 26.12 4.22 9.88
CA VAL A 379 24.84 4.71 9.36
C VAL A 379 25.09 5.55 8.12
N ASP A 380 24.15 5.51 7.19
CA ASP A 380 24.22 6.31 5.95
C ASP A 380 22.80 6.59 5.42
N ASP A 381 22.68 7.41 4.37
CA ASP A 381 21.47 7.58 3.56
C ASP A 381 20.19 7.89 4.37
N PHE A 382 20.27 8.79 5.35
CA PHE A 382 19.09 9.25 6.06
C PHE A 382 18.17 10.03 5.11
N SER A 383 16.89 9.66 5.13
CA SER A 383 15.85 10.36 4.39
C SER A 383 14.57 10.46 5.20
N TYR A 384 13.87 11.57 5.00
CA TYR A 384 12.52 11.78 5.51
C TYR A 384 11.71 12.46 4.42
N THR A 385 10.65 11.80 3.98
CA THR A 385 9.72 12.32 2.97
C THR A 385 8.31 12.14 3.45
N TYR A 386 7.47 13.15 3.32
CA TYR A 386 6.05 13.05 3.66
C TYR A 386 5.21 12.99 2.38
N GLN A 387 4.06 12.32 2.45
CA GLN A 387 3.08 12.29 1.37
C GLN A 387 2.12 13.47 1.53
N SER A 388 1.73 14.11 0.43
CA SER A 388 0.66 15.11 0.43
C SER A 388 -0.34 14.71 -0.65
N GLY A 389 -1.56 14.42 -0.23
CA GLY A 389 -2.69 14.26 -1.13
C GLY A 389 -3.22 15.61 -1.59
N THR A 390 -3.84 15.61 -2.76
CA THR A 390 -4.72 16.69 -3.23
C THR A 390 -6.14 16.39 -2.76
N ASP A 391 -6.96 17.41 -2.62
CA ASP A 391 -8.37 17.36 -2.21
C ASP A 391 -9.07 18.37 -3.13
N SER A 392 -9.60 17.86 -4.23
CA SER A 392 -10.04 18.65 -5.39
C SER A 392 -11.32 19.42 -5.11
N ASP A 393 -12.27 18.79 -4.43
CA ASP A 393 -13.56 19.37 -4.06
C ASP A 393 -13.55 20.09 -2.69
N GLY A 394 -12.52 19.88 -1.88
CA GLY A 394 -12.33 20.52 -0.58
C GLY A 394 -13.20 19.93 0.53
N ASP A 395 -13.62 18.68 0.40
CA ASP A 395 -14.51 18.00 1.32
C ASP A 395 -13.80 17.42 2.58
N GLY A 396 -12.47 17.37 2.52
CA GLY A 396 -11.59 16.88 3.58
C GLY A 396 -11.15 15.42 3.45
N ILE A 397 -11.59 14.72 2.40
CA ILE A 397 -11.11 13.42 1.95
C ILE A 397 -10.18 13.68 0.76
N PRO A 398 -8.87 13.40 0.88
CA PRO A 398 -7.96 13.61 -0.25
C PRO A 398 -8.21 12.58 -1.35
N ASN A 399 -8.10 12.99 -2.62
CA ASN A 399 -8.47 12.22 -3.83
C ASN A 399 -8.10 10.72 -3.77
N HIS A 400 -6.86 10.35 -3.44
CA HIS A 400 -6.46 8.92 -3.25
C HIS A 400 -7.28 8.09 -2.23
N LEU A 401 -8.16 8.72 -1.44
CA LEU A 401 -9.07 8.08 -0.49
C LEU A 401 -10.54 8.29 -0.87
N ASP A 402 -10.79 9.00 -1.96
CA ASP A 402 -12.06 9.53 -2.39
C ASP A 402 -12.52 8.83 -3.68
N LEU A 403 -13.70 8.20 -3.62
CA LEU A 403 -14.25 7.47 -4.76
C LEU A 403 -14.99 8.37 -5.77
N ASP A 404 -15.08 9.69 -5.52
CA ASP A 404 -15.80 10.73 -6.28
C ASP A 404 -15.11 12.10 -6.03
N SER A 405 -13.87 12.25 -6.50
CA SER A 405 -12.91 13.31 -6.16
C SER A 405 -13.31 14.74 -6.53
N ASP A 406 -14.29 14.92 -7.42
CA ASP A 406 -14.87 16.21 -7.75
C ASP A 406 -16.32 16.39 -7.24
N ASN A 407 -16.83 15.36 -6.56
CA ASN A 407 -18.12 15.29 -5.88
C ASN A 407 -19.32 15.60 -6.81
N ASP A 408 -19.21 15.24 -8.09
CA ASP A 408 -20.26 15.46 -9.08
C ASP A 408 -21.32 14.33 -9.06
N GLY A 409 -21.03 13.22 -8.37
CA GLY A 409 -21.93 12.08 -8.21
C GLY A 409 -21.70 10.94 -9.17
N ILE A 410 -20.60 10.98 -9.90
CA ILE A 410 -20.14 9.93 -10.77
C ILE A 410 -18.77 9.45 -10.24
N PRO A 411 -18.57 8.14 -9.99
CA PRO A 411 -17.33 7.69 -9.36
C PRO A 411 -16.11 7.81 -10.28
N ASP A 412 -14.96 8.14 -9.69
CA ASP A 412 -13.66 8.28 -10.34
C ASP A 412 -13.29 7.09 -11.24
N ALA A 413 -13.52 5.87 -10.75
CA ALA A 413 -13.36 4.62 -11.49
C ALA A 413 -14.10 4.58 -12.84
N VAL A 414 -15.24 5.25 -12.94
CA VAL A 414 -16.07 5.32 -14.15
C VAL A 414 -15.48 6.36 -15.12
N GLU A 415 -14.99 7.47 -14.59
CA GLU A 415 -14.44 8.64 -15.30
C GLU A 415 -13.08 8.37 -15.90
N ALA A 416 -12.12 8.00 -15.06
CA ALA A 416 -10.72 7.88 -15.42
C ALA A 416 -10.47 6.82 -16.48
N CYS A 417 -11.40 5.88 -16.63
CA CYS A 417 -11.30 4.71 -17.49
C CYS A 417 -12.16 4.75 -18.76
N GLY A 418 -12.80 5.88 -19.08
CA GLY A 418 -13.56 6.03 -20.33
C GLY A 418 -14.69 5.02 -20.46
N ASN A 419 -15.47 4.82 -19.38
CA ASN A 419 -16.64 3.94 -19.34
C ASN A 419 -16.35 2.44 -19.48
N LEU A 420 -15.18 1.97 -19.02
CA LEU A 420 -15.04 0.54 -18.74
C LEU A 420 -16.21 0.15 -17.81
N SER A 421 -17.05 -0.78 -18.26
CA SER A 421 -17.96 -1.53 -17.36
C SER A 421 -17.10 -2.40 -16.46
N LEU A 422 -16.33 -1.75 -15.59
CA LEU A 422 -15.75 -2.38 -14.44
C LEU A 422 -16.93 -3.00 -13.71
N THR A 423 -16.82 -4.29 -13.41
CA THR A 423 -17.77 -4.96 -12.54
C THR A 423 -17.51 -4.47 -11.11
N LEU A 424 -17.69 -3.15 -10.91
CA LEU A 424 -17.48 -2.44 -9.66
C LEU A 424 -18.51 -2.99 -8.69
N THR A 425 -18.05 -3.80 -7.75
CA THR A 425 -18.86 -4.07 -6.57
C THR A 425 -18.54 -2.94 -5.62
N ALA A 426 -19.41 -1.92 -5.59
CA ALA A 426 -19.26 -0.71 -4.76
C ALA A 426 -18.13 0.25 -5.17
N CYS A 427 -18.02 0.62 -6.45
CA CYS A 427 -17.08 1.64 -6.97
C CYS A 427 -15.60 1.28 -6.83
N ARG A 428 -15.34 0.05 -6.36
CA ARG A 428 -14.01 -0.50 -6.26
C ARG A 428 -13.83 -1.65 -7.22
N LEU A 429 -12.63 -1.75 -7.75
CA LEU A 429 -12.16 -2.90 -8.45
C LEU A 429 -11.94 -4.07 -7.48
N ALA A 430 -11.94 -5.28 -8.03
CA ALA A 430 -11.68 -6.45 -7.21
C ALA A 430 -10.19 -6.50 -6.88
N ALA A 431 -9.87 -6.44 -5.58
CA ALA A 431 -8.55 -6.74 -5.04
C ALA A 431 -7.93 -7.93 -5.76
N SER A 432 -6.67 -7.79 -6.11
CA SER A 432 -5.91 -8.82 -6.81
C SER A 432 -4.77 -9.37 -5.96
N THR A 433 -4.09 -10.37 -6.50
CA THR A 433 -3.37 -11.40 -5.76
C THR A 433 -1.91 -11.56 -6.16
N THR A 434 -1.33 -10.63 -6.94
CA THR A 434 0.05 -10.72 -7.43
C THR A 434 0.99 -9.78 -6.68
N ASP A 435 2.11 -10.32 -6.19
CA ASP A 435 3.27 -9.61 -5.64
C ASP A 435 4.44 -9.74 -6.64
N THR A 436 4.59 -8.75 -7.52
CA THR A 436 5.60 -8.71 -8.58
C THR A 436 6.97 -8.31 -8.04
N ASN A 437 7.01 -7.54 -6.95
CA ASN A 437 8.25 -7.02 -6.38
C ASN A 437 8.89 -7.97 -5.34
N GLY A 438 8.12 -8.94 -4.85
CA GLY A 438 8.54 -10.01 -3.94
C GLY A 438 8.78 -9.55 -2.50
N ASP A 439 8.17 -8.44 -2.06
CA ASP A 439 8.34 -7.87 -0.71
C ASP A 439 7.44 -8.55 0.34
N GLY A 440 6.59 -9.48 -0.09
CA GLY A 440 5.71 -10.26 0.77
C GLY A 440 4.34 -9.64 0.98
N CYS A 441 4.00 -8.57 0.24
CA CYS A 441 2.65 -8.04 0.10
C CYS A 441 2.15 -8.05 -1.33
N PRO A 442 0.83 -8.22 -1.57
CA PRO A 442 0.27 -8.00 -2.88
C PRO A 442 0.71 -6.62 -3.38
N ASP A 443 1.10 -6.52 -4.66
CA ASP A 443 1.21 -5.19 -5.26
C ASP A 443 -0.17 -4.52 -5.19
N GLY A 444 -0.27 -3.20 -5.40
CA GLY A 444 -1.57 -2.55 -5.61
C GLY A 444 -2.34 -3.25 -6.73
N GLN A 445 -3.62 -3.50 -6.52
CA GLN A 445 -4.36 -4.44 -7.34
C GLN A 445 -5.81 -3.97 -7.52
N PRO A 446 -6.36 -3.84 -8.75
CA PRO A 446 -5.92 -4.38 -10.03
C PRO A 446 -5.39 -3.34 -11.01
N SER A 447 -4.10 -3.46 -11.28
CA SER A 447 -3.50 -3.05 -12.55
C SER A 447 -3.61 -1.59 -12.95
N SER A 448 -3.77 -0.60 -12.04
CA SER A 448 -3.77 0.84 -12.41
C SER A 448 -4.34 1.02 -13.81
N VAL A 449 -5.56 0.50 -14.00
CA VAL A 449 -6.13 0.28 -15.35
C VAL A 449 -6.08 1.59 -16.11
N CYS A 450 -6.14 2.67 -15.33
CA CYS A 450 -6.18 4.05 -15.72
C CYS A 450 -4.99 4.82 -15.14
N ALA A 451 -3.79 4.21 -15.18
CA ALA A 451 -2.50 4.85 -14.85
C ALA A 451 -2.25 6.15 -15.62
N THR A 452 -2.93 6.31 -16.75
CA THR A 452 -3.12 7.57 -17.45
C THR A 452 -4.62 7.84 -17.53
N PRO A 453 -5.19 8.58 -16.57
CA PRO A 453 -6.60 8.94 -16.58
C PRO A 453 -6.99 9.63 -17.88
N VAL A 454 -8.23 9.41 -18.32
CA VAL A 454 -8.79 10.10 -19.48
C VAL A 454 -8.96 11.59 -19.18
N ASP A 455 -8.62 12.41 -20.17
CA ASP A 455 -8.82 13.86 -20.21
C ASP A 455 -9.46 14.13 -21.59
N THR A 456 -10.77 14.42 -21.58
CA THR A 456 -11.60 14.39 -22.79
C THR A 456 -11.48 15.67 -23.62
N ASP A 457 -11.41 16.82 -22.97
CA ASP A 457 -11.26 18.12 -23.63
C ASP A 457 -9.79 18.54 -23.82
N ALA A 458 -8.84 17.81 -23.20
CA ALA A 458 -7.41 18.02 -23.23
C ALA A 458 -6.93 19.34 -22.59
N ASP A 459 -7.64 19.82 -21.56
CA ASP A 459 -7.26 21.02 -20.82
C ASP A 459 -6.19 20.77 -19.73
N GLY A 460 -5.90 19.49 -19.45
CA GLY A 460 -4.91 19.03 -18.47
C GLY A 460 -5.49 18.68 -17.09
N ILE A 461 -6.82 18.76 -16.92
CA ILE A 461 -7.57 18.23 -15.78
C ILE A 461 -8.19 16.90 -16.25
N PRO A 462 -7.82 15.77 -15.63
CA PRO A 462 -8.48 14.51 -15.91
C PRO A 462 -9.97 14.55 -15.60
N ASN A 463 -10.76 13.78 -16.34
CA ASN A 463 -12.22 13.72 -16.18
C ASN A 463 -12.68 13.52 -14.73
N PHE A 464 -12.04 12.62 -13.97
CA PHE A 464 -12.40 12.35 -12.56
C PHE A 464 -12.16 13.52 -11.59
N LEU A 465 -11.56 14.60 -12.09
CA LEU A 465 -11.32 15.85 -11.36
C LEU A 465 -12.01 17.04 -12.04
N ASP A 466 -12.80 16.81 -13.09
CA ASP A 466 -13.40 17.84 -13.94
C ASP A 466 -14.93 17.72 -14.02
N THR A 467 -15.60 18.70 -13.40
CA THR A 467 -17.07 18.78 -13.33
C THR A 467 -17.78 19.03 -14.69
N ASP A 468 -17.04 19.26 -15.77
CA ASP A 468 -17.50 19.45 -17.16
C ASP A 468 -16.44 18.87 -18.13
N SER A 469 -16.26 17.54 -18.08
CA SER A 469 -15.16 16.78 -18.70
C SER A 469 -14.96 17.04 -20.20
N ASP A 470 -16.02 17.41 -20.93
CA ASP A 470 -15.94 17.71 -22.36
C ASP A 470 -16.07 19.20 -22.71
N ASN A 471 -16.26 20.03 -21.67
CA ASN A 471 -16.27 21.49 -21.70
C ASN A 471 -17.31 22.05 -22.70
N ASP A 472 -18.45 21.37 -22.81
CA ASP A 472 -19.57 21.81 -23.64
C ASP A 472 -20.49 22.82 -22.93
N GLY A 473 -20.26 23.03 -21.63
CA GLY A 473 -21.01 23.94 -20.76
C GLY A 473 -22.18 23.29 -20.02
N CYS A 474 -22.34 21.97 -20.13
CA CYS A 474 -23.22 21.14 -19.31
C CYS A 474 -22.38 20.38 -18.28
N PRO A 475 -22.66 20.54 -16.96
CA PRO A 475 -21.95 19.74 -15.97
C PRO A 475 -22.25 18.24 -16.09
N ASP A 476 -21.21 17.43 -15.90
CA ASP A 476 -21.18 15.98 -16.05
C ASP A 476 -22.35 15.28 -15.34
N TYR A 477 -22.58 15.61 -14.07
CA TYR A 477 -23.70 15.09 -13.29
C TYR A 477 -25.06 15.22 -14.00
N LYS A 478 -25.32 16.32 -14.72
CA LYS A 478 -26.60 16.50 -15.43
C LYS A 478 -26.69 15.62 -16.65
N GLU A 479 -25.58 15.41 -17.34
CA GLU A 479 -25.50 14.58 -18.53
C GLU A 479 -25.66 13.10 -18.19
N ALA A 480 -25.07 12.69 -17.07
CA ALA A 480 -25.29 11.41 -16.42
C ALA A 480 -26.73 11.19 -15.95
N GLY A 481 -27.57 12.23 -15.96
CA GLY A 481 -28.98 12.18 -15.58
C GLY A 481 -29.22 12.31 -14.07
N ILE A 482 -28.25 12.84 -13.33
CA ILE A 482 -28.36 13.15 -11.91
C ILE A 482 -29.14 14.47 -11.76
N ALA A 483 -30.28 14.42 -11.07
CA ALA A 483 -31.26 15.52 -11.07
C ALA A 483 -30.79 16.80 -10.36
N THR A 484 -29.85 16.67 -9.42
CA THR A 484 -29.23 17.76 -8.66
C THR A 484 -27.79 17.39 -8.42
N ALA A 485 -26.87 18.35 -8.53
CA ALA A 485 -25.51 18.18 -8.07
C ALA A 485 -25.59 17.61 -6.65
N PRO A 486 -25.01 16.44 -6.39
CA PRO A 486 -25.11 15.83 -5.09
C PRO A 486 -24.57 16.82 -4.04
N ALA A 487 -25.24 16.86 -2.90
CA ALA A 487 -24.70 17.57 -1.76
C ALA A 487 -23.72 16.63 -1.07
N TYR A 488 -22.53 17.14 -0.73
CA TYR A 488 -21.57 16.47 0.14
C TYR A 488 -22.27 15.67 1.24
N SER A 489 -22.04 14.36 1.27
CA SER A 489 -22.33 13.53 2.43
C SER A 489 -21.11 13.55 3.33
N GLY A 490 -21.31 13.81 4.63
CA GLY A 490 -20.24 13.59 5.61
C GLY A 490 -19.98 12.10 5.86
N ASP A 491 -20.02 11.26 4.83
CA ASP A 491 -19.57 9.87 4.90
C ASP A 491 -18.06 9.77 4.74
N THR A 492 -17.54 8.55 4.78
CA THR A 492 -16.11 8.28 5.03
C THR A 492 -15.40 7.76 3.79
N ASN A 493 -16.05 7.82 2.63
CA ASN A 493 -15.64 7.12 1.42
C ASN A 493 -15.88 7.96 0.16
N GLY A 494 -16.04 9.28 0.28
CA GLY A 494 -16.16 10.20 -0.85
C GLY A 494 -17.51 10.23 -1.55
N LEU A 495 -18.13 9.07 -1.76
CA LEU A 495 -19.41 8.96 -2.49
C LEU A 495 -20.51 9.78 -1.81
N THR A 496 -21.16 10.69 -2.55
CA THR A 496 -22.14 11.69 -2.09
C THR A 496 -23.49 11.15 -1.51
N GLY A 497 -23.50 10.00 -0.82
CA GLY A 497 -24.71 9.28 -0.41
C GLY A 497 -25.54 8.73 -1.58
N ALA A 498 -25.09 8.93 -2.83
CA ALA A 498 -25.68 8.39 -4.05
C ALA A 498 -25.39 6.88 -4.22
N GLY A 499 -24.42 6.36 -3.46
CA GLY A 499 -23.85 5.05 -3.71
C GLY A 499 -23.16 5.03 -5.08
N CYS A 500 -22.81 3.84 -5.55
CA CYS A 500 -22.14 3.71 -6.83
C CYS A 500 -23.08 3.90 -7.99
N ASN A 501 -23.19 5.17 -8.40
CA ASN A 501 -23.92 5.52 -9.59
C ASN A 501 -23.09 5.07 -10.80
N THR A 502 -23.70 4.26 -11.65
CA THR A 502 -23.14 3.94 -12.96
C THR A 502 -24.09 4.58 -13.97
N PRO A 503 -23.76 5.78 -14.47
CA PRO A 503 -24.63 6.48 -15.41
C PRO A 503 -25.04 5.55 -16.56
N SER A 504 -26.32 5.59 -16.91
CA SER A 504 -26.86 4.72 -17.98
C SER A 504 -26.42 5.13 -19.39
N ASN A 505 -25.78 6.29 -19.51
CA ASN A 505 -25.23 6.86 -20.73
C ASN A 505 -23.86 7.48 -20.40
N THR A 506 -23.11 7.83 -21.44
CA THR A 506 -21.75 8.36 -21.32
C THR A 506 -21.65 9.74 -21.96
N ASN A 507 -22.69 10.58 -21.78
CA ASN A 507 -22.81 11.82 -22.53
C ASN A 507 -21.87 12.94 -22.04
N TRP A 508 -21.55 13.00 -20.75
CA TRP A 508 -20.44 13.74 -20.10
C TRP A 508 -19.02 13.61 -20.69
N THR A 509 -18.84 12.89 -21.80
CA THR A 509 -17.54 12.76 -22.49
C THR A 509 -17.68 13.06 -23.98
N SER A 510 -18.79 13.65 -24.37
CA SER A 510 -19.18 13.90 -25.74
C SER A 510 -19.47 15.38 -25.90
N ALA A 511 -18.48 16.12 -26.43
CA ALA A 511 -18.52 17.57 -26.71
C ALA A 511 -19.67 18.08 -27.61
N ALA A 512 -20.65 17.24 -27.95
CA ALA A 512 -21.91 17.62 -28.53
C ALA A 512 -22.93 17.99 -27.43
N ALA A 513 -23.14 19.31 -27.26
CA ALA A 513 -24.21 19.94 -26.45
C ALA A 513 -25.33 18.99 -26.03
N HIS A 514 -25.34 18.62 -24.76
CA HIS A 514 -26.32 17.65 -24.26
C HIS A 514 -27.73 18.24 -24.07
N PRO A 515 -28.80 17.55 -24.56
CA PRO A 515 -30.19 18.04 -24.45
C PRO A 515 -30.70 18.26 -23.02
N ALA A 516 -30.05 17.68 -21.99
CA ALA A 516 -30.44 17.94 -20.60
C ALA A 516 -30.03 19.35 -20.12
N CYS A 517 -29.09 19.99 -20.81
CA CYS A 517 -28.66 21.36 -20.56
C CYS A 517 -29.13 22.36 -21.61
N ASP A 518 -29.82 21.90 -22.66
CA ASP A 518 -30.55 22.79 -23.53
C ASP A 518 -31.57 23.56 -22.67
N PRO A 519 -31.50 24.91 -22.60
CA PRO A 519 -32.61 25.65 -22.05
C PRO A 519 -33.86 25.26 -22.85
N PRO A 520 -35.03 25.10 -22.21
CA PRO A 520 -36.26 24.86 -22.96
C PRO A 520 -36.31 25.92 -24.05
N ALA A 521 -36.35 25.47 -25.31
CA ALA A 521 -36.50 26.38 -26.42
C ALA A 521 -37.72 27.26 -26.10
N ALA A 522 -37.65 28.57 -26.37
CA ALA A 522 -38.76 29.51 -26.19
C ALA A 522 -39.99 29.21 -27.09
N ASN A 523 -40.13 27.96 -27.54
CA ASN A 523 -41.22 27.42 -28.35
C ASN A 523 -42.32 26.75 -27.51
N ASP A 524 -42.17 26.61 -26.19
CA ASP A 524 -43.23 26.18 -25.28
C ASP A 524 -44.03 27.35 -24.67
N ASP A 525 -43.56 28.59 -24.87
CA ASP A 525 -44.29 29.81 -24.55
C ASP A 525 -45.46 30.05 -25.53
N SER A 526 -46.61 29.46 -25.20
CA SER A 526 -47.87 29.72 -25.90
C SER A 526 -48.68 30.84 -25.25
N SER A 527 -49.18 31.75 -26.07
CA SER A 527 -50.16 32.77 -25.67
C SER A 527 -51.46 32.53 -26.43
N THR A 528 -52.57 32.33 -25.71
CA THR A 528 -53.91 32.15 -26.29
C THR A 528 -54.73 33.43 -26.15
N GLY A 529 -55.56 33.76 -27.16
CA GLY A 529 -56.49 34.91 -27.11
C GLY A 529 -55.96 36.24 -27.67
N ASN A 530 -54.88 36.23 -28.44
CA ASN A 530 -54.29 37.44 -29.00
C ASN A 530 -55.18 38.04 -30.10
N THR A 531 -55.58 39.30 -29.91
CA THR A 531 -56.34 40.08 -30.90
C THR A 531 -55.41 41.08 -31.59
N PRO A 532 -55.47 41.22 -32.93
CA PRO A 532 -54.67 42.22 -33.64
C PRO A 532 -54.90 43.63 -33.07
N GLY A 533 -53.83 44.28 -32.61
CA GLY A 533 -53.88 45.62 -32.01
C GLY A 533 -53.98 45.66 -30.48
N SER A 534 -54.00 44.51 -29.79
CA SER A 534 -53.95 44.42 -28.32
C SER A 534 -52.55 44.05 -27.84
N ASN A 535 -52.14 44.58 -26.68
CA ASN A 535 -50.89 44.18 -26.03
C ASN A 535 -51.03 42.76 -25.46
N THR A 536 -50.04 41.90 -25.72
CA THR A 536 -49.93 40.55 -25.15
C THR A 536 -48.76 40.50 -24.19
N THR A 537 -48.94 39.79 -23.07
CA THR A 537 -47.87 39.52 -22.11
C THR A 537 -47.30 38.13 -22.39
N ILE A 538 -46.01 38.08 -22.71
CA ILE A 538 -45.21 36.85 -22.78
C ILE A 538 -44.29 36.88 -21.56
N ASN A 539 -44.14 35.76 -20.88
CA ASN A 539 -43.25 35.66 -19.73
C ASN A 539 -41.86 35.31 -20.25
N ILE A 540 -40.93 36.25 -20.23
CA ILE A 540 -39.52 35.96 -20.53
C ILE A 540 -38.83 35.67 -19.20
N LEU A 541 -38.50 34.40 -18.97
CA LEU A 541 -37.70 33.95 -17.84
C LEU A 541 -36.21 34.22 -18.13
N ALA A 542 -35.40 34.28 -17.06
CA ALA A 542 -33.98 34.60 -17.18
C ALA A 542 -33.19 33.55 -18.00
N ASN A 543 -33.72 32.36 -18.19
CA ASN A 543 -33.10 31.27 -18.93
C ASN A 543 -33.51 31.19 -20.42
N ASP A 544 -34.39 32.07 -20.90
CA ASP A 544 -34.86 32.02 -22.28
C ASP A 544 -33.79 32.59 -23.23
N LYS A 545 -33.58 31.92 -24.37
CA LYS A 545 -32.64 32.34 -25.43
C LYS A 545 -33.35 32.49 -26.78
N LEU A 546 -32.85 33.41 -27.60
CA LEU A 546 -33.24 33.56 -29.01
C LEU A 546 -32.67 32.41 -29.85
N SER A 547 -33.15 32.27 -31.09
CA SER A 547 -32.67 31.25 -32.03
C SER A 547 -31.19 31.37 -32.42
N ASP A 548 -30.56 32.51 -32.08
CA ASP A 548 -29.13 32.77 -32.26
C ASP A 548 -28.30 32.50 -30.98
N GLY A 549 -28.92 31.98 -29.92
CA GLY A 549 -28.28 31.63 -28.66
C GLY A 549 -28.07 32.80 -27.69
N SER A 550 -28.43 34.03 -28.07
CA SER A 550 -28.38 35.19 -27.16
C SER A 550 -29.54 35.18 -26.15
N GLN A 551 -29.35 35.77 -24.97
CA GLN A 551 -30.39 35.82 -23.94
C GLN A 551 -31.60 36.65 -24.41
N ALA A 552 -32.79 36.08 -24.31
CA ALA A 552 -34.03 36.79 -24.56
C ALA A 552 -34.22 37.85 -23.46
N THR A 553 -34.37 39.11 -23.88
CA THR A 553 -34.59 40.23 -22.96
C THR A 553 -35.88 40.96 -23.32
N THR A 554 -36.46 41.66 -22.35
CA THR A 554 -37.65 42.50 -22.58
C THR A 554 -37.41 43.63 -23.61
N SER A 555 -36.16 43.91 -23.95
CA SER A 555 -35.73 44.89 -24.96
C SER A 555 -35.64 44.33 -26.39
N ASN A 556 -35.66 43.00 -26.59
CA ASN A 556 -35.45 42.37 -27.89
C ASN A 556 -36.75 41.82 -28.54
N THR A 557 -37.92 42.18 -28.03
CA THR A 557 -39.21 41.60 -28.46
C THR A 557 -39.93 42.46 -29.51
N SER A 558 -39.72 42.15 -30.79
CA SER A 558 -40.73 42.42 -31.82
C SER A 558 -41.33 41.10 -32.28
N VAL A 559 -42.54 40.78 -31.84
CA VAL A 559 -43.28 39.64 -32.36
C VAL A 559 -43.92 40.07 -33.70
N ALA A 560 -43.35 39.61 -34.81
CA ALA A 560 -44.00 39.74 -36.12
C ALA A 560 -45.10 38.67 -36.22
N LEU A 561 -46.35 39.06 -35.95
CA LEU A 561 -47.50 38.21 -36.25
C LEU A 561 -47.63 38.07 -37.78
N THR A 562 -47.08 36.99 -38.34
CA THR A 562 -47.31 36.65 -39.75
C THR A 562 -48.68 35.98 -39.86
N THR A 563 -49.52 36.46 -40.78
CA THR A 563 -50.90 35.96 -40.99
C THR A 563 -50.96 34.68 -41.82
N THR A 564 -49.84 34.01 -42.06
CA THR A 564 -49.80 32.77 -42.84
C THR A 564 -49.96 31.56 -41.93
N GLY A 565 -51.20 31.30 -41.53
CA GLY A 565 -51.58 30.12 -40.77
C GLY A 565 -52.98 30.21 -40.17
N LEU A 566 -53.98 30.55 -40.99
CA LEU A 566 -55.40 30.26 -40.70
C LEU A 566 -55.82 28.99 -41.43
#